data_AF-A0A060C0M2-F1
#
_entry.id   AF-A0A060C0M2-F1
#
_cell.length_a   1.000
_cell.length_b   1.000
_cell.length_c   1.000
_cell.angle_alpha   90.00
_cell.angle_beta   90.00
_cell.angle_gamma   90.00
#
_symmetry.space_group_name_H-M   'P 1'
#
loop_
_entity.id
_entity.type
_entity.pdbx_description
1 polymer ?
#
loop_
_entity_poly.entity_id
_entity_poly.type
_entity_poly.pdbx_seq_one_letter_code
_entity_poly.pdbx_strand_id
1 'polypeptide(L)'
;MIQTATQVPHHIFTTRLMPMPPRSETERSAAVRVAVIAGPYVPVPPKQYGGTELVIANLIRGLQEMGHQPVLLASADSTIDCPIIPITDKAIYFPKHKKDLPAYLARAKEIEKNTANKLRGVLGDVDIVHSHGFDLKDF
;
A
#
# COMPACT_ATOMS: atom_id res chain seq x y z
N MET A 1 35.94 14.49 11.27
CA MET A 1 34.89 15.19 10.51
C MET A 1 33.68 14.28 10.50
N ILE A 2 32.63 14.68 11.21
CA ILE A 2 31.46 13.85 11.50
C ILE A 2 30.44 14.12 10.40
N GLN A 3 30.12 13.10 9.60
CA GLN A 3 29.17 13.20 8.50
C GLN A 3 27.76 13.24 9.09
N THR A 4 27.09 14.39 8.97
CA THR A 4 25.72 14.60 9.41
C THR A 4 24.75 13.88 8.46
N ALA A 5 24.05 12.88 8.98
CA ALA A 5 22.95 12.21 8.29
C ALA A 5 21.85 13.23 7.98
N THR A 6 21.55 13.42 6.71
CA THR A 6 20.47 14.29 6.25
C THR A 6 19.14 13.63 6.59
N GLN A 7 18.47 14.16 7.61
CA GLN A 7 17.17 13.69 8.06
C GLN A 7 16.10 14.09 7.05
N VAL A 8 15.48 13.09 6.41
CA VAL A 8 14.41 13.29 5.43
C VAL A 8 13.11 13.62 6.20
N PRO A 9 12.41 14.72 5.86
CA PRO A 9 11.24 15.14 6.62
C PRO A 9 10.05 14.21 6.41
N HIS A 10 9.42 13.82 7.52
CA HIS A 10 8.15 13.10 7.56
C HIS A 10 7.00 14.04 7.12
N HIS A 11 6.75 14.12 5.82
CA HIS A 11 5.55 14.78 5.30
C HIS A 11 4.38 13.79 5.33
N ILE A 12 3.43 14.03 6.23
CA ILE A 12 2.11 13.39 6.22
C ILE A 12 1.40 13.85 4.94
N PHE A 13 1.32 12.98 3.93
CA PHE A 13 0.61 13.24 2.68
C PHE A 13 -0.91 13.23 2.94
N THR A 14 -1.50 14.42 2.90
CA THR A 14 -2.96 14.62 2.94
C THR A 14 -3.60 14.08 1.66
N THR A 15 -4.29 12.95 1.77
CA THR A 15 -5.53 12.43 1.13
C THR A 15 -5.86 12.71 -0.36
N ARG A 16 -4.98 13.29 -1.16
CA ARG A 16 -5.12 13.27 -2.62
C ARG A 16 -3.72 13.09 -3.17
N LEU A 17 -3.42 11.91 -3.71
CA LEU A 17 -2.34 11.83 -4.68
C LEU A 17 -2.65 12.92 -5.69
N MET A 18 -1.78 13.93 -5.79
CA MET A 18 -1.92 14.90 -6.86
C MET A 18 -1.90 14.11 -8.17
N PRO A 19 -2.86 14.34 -9.09
CA PRO A 19 -2.85 13.64 -10.35
C PRO A 19 -1.51 13.90 -11.02
N MET A 20 -0.75 12.83 -11.26
CA MET A 20 0.58 12.95 -11.84
C MET A 20 0.42 13.35 -13.31
N PRO A 21 1.19 14.33 -13.82
CA PRO A 21 1.08 14.75 -15.21
C PRO A 21 1.30 13.55 -16.17
N PRO A 22 0.59 13.50 -17.31
CA PRO A 22 0.76 12.43 -18.28
C PRO A 22 2.18 12.43 -18.84
N ARG A 23 2.83 11.26 -18.83
CA ARG A 23 4.21 11.11 -19.32
C ARG A 23 4.28 10.92 -20.83
N SER A 24 5.36 11.42 -21.42
CA SER A 24 5.76 11.17 -22.82
C SER A 24 6.12 9.69 -23.05
N GLU A 25 6.05 9.22 -24.31
CA GLU A 25 6.39 7.81 -24.66
C GLU A 25 7.83 7.42 -24.28
N THR A 26 8.76 8.37 -24.35
CA THR A 26 10.16 8.17 -23.95
C THR A 26 10.31 7.93 -22.45
N GLU A 27 9.45 8.52 -21.62
CA GLU A 27 9.45 8.34 -20.15
C GLU A 27 8.76 7.05 -19.71
N ARG A 28 7.85 6.49 -20.52
CA ARG A 28 7.21 5.18 -20.23
C ARG A 28 8.20 4.02 -20.24
N SER A 29 9.36 4.19 -20.88
CA SER A 29 10.43 3.19 -20.89
C SER A 29 11.34 3.24 -19.65
N ALA A 30 11.20 4.21 -18.74
CA ALA A 30 12.21 4.49 -17.70
C ALA A 30 11.76 4.24 -16.24
N ALA A 31 10.46 4.32 -15.91
CA ALA A 31 9.96 4.02 -14.55
C ALA A 31 8.45 3.75 -14.54
N VAL A 32 7.99 2.67 -13.93
CA VAL A 32 6.55 2.34 -13.85
C VAL A 32 5.98 2.75 -12.50
N ARG A 33 4.73 3.23 -12.47
CA ARG A 33 3.98 3.52 -11.25
C ARG A 33 3.15 2.30 -10.88
N VAL A 34 3.38 1.74 -9.70
CA VAL A 34 2.79 0.45 -9.30
C VAL A 34 1.92 0.63 -8.06
N ALA A 35 0.60 0.45 -8.19
CA ALA A 35 -0.27 0.31 -7.04
C ALA A 35 -0.11 -1.09 -6.44
N VAL A 36 0.51 -1.19 -5.27
CA VAL A 36 0.63 -2.43 -4.52
C VAL A 36 -0.45 -2.45 -3.44
N ILE A 37 -1.22 -3.52 -3.34
CA ILE A 37 -2.34 -3.63 -2.39
C ILE A 37 -2.01 -4.71 -1.37
N ALA A 38 -2.04 -4.33 -0.09
CA ALA A 38 -1.95 -5.24 1.05
C ALA A 38 -3.33 -5.49 1.65
N GLY A 39 -3.51 -6.65 2.28
CA GLY A 39 -4.67 -6.91 3.12
C GLY A 39 -4.68 -6.01 4.38
N PRO A 40 -5.83 -5.80 5.02
CA PRO A 40 -5.93 -4.95 6.21
C PRO A 40 -5.41 -5.61 7.50
N TYR A 41 -4.79 -6.78 7.40
CA TYR A 41 -4.60 -7.71 8.50
C TYR A 41 -3.39 -7.40 9.37
N VAL A 42 -2.28 -7.01 8.74
CA VAL A 42 -1.00 -6.71 9.38
C VAL A 42 -0.39 -5.49 8.66
N PRO A 43 0.32 -4.58 9.36
CA PRO A 43 0.99 -3.46 8.70
C PRO A 43 2.15 -3.94 7.81
N VAL A 44 2.58 -3.08 6.89
CA VAL A 44 3.75 -3.31 6.02
C VAL A 44 4.90 -2.36 6.41
N PRO A 45 6.10 -2.85 6.75
CA PRO A 45 6.43 -4.26 6.99
C PRO A 45 5.73 -4.79 8.27
N PRO A 46 5.59 -6.12 8.40
CA PRO A 46 4.93 -6.71 9.55
C PRO A 46 5.77 -6.54 10.83
N LYS A 47 5.12 -6.15 11.92
CA LYS A 47 5.76 -6.06 13.26
C LYS A 47 5.99 -7.43 13.90
N GLN A 48 5.23 -8.44 13.46
CA GLN A 48 5.25 -9.82 13.95
C GLN A 48 5.11 -10.77 12.75
N TYR A 49 4.44 -11.90 12.90
CA TYR A 49 4.17 -12.80 11.78
C TYR A 49 3.30 -12.12 10.71
N GLY A 50 3.77 -12.12 9.47
CA GLY A 50 3.07 -11.57 8.29
C GLY A 50 3.80 -11.97 7.01
N GLY A 51 3.54 -13.17 6.50
CA GLY A 51 4.28 -13.71 5.35
C GLY A 51 4.06 -12.88 4.08
N THR A 52 2.80 -12.58 3.77
CA THR A 52 2.41 -11.77 2.61
C THR A 52 2.94 -10.35 2.73
N GLU A 53 2.81 -9.71 3.90
CA GLU A 53 3.28 -8.35 4.14
C GLU A 53 4.80 -8.23 4.05
N LEU A 54 5.54 -9.29 4.41
CA LEU A 54 7.00 -9.33 4.22
C LEU A 54 7.36 -9.40 2.73
N VAL A 55 6.63 -10.19 1.93
CA VAL A 55 6.81 -10.23 0.47
C VAL A 55 6.52 -8.86 -0.14
N ILE A 56 5.41 -8.21 0.27
CA ILE A 56 5.06 -6.86 -0.17
C ILE A 56 6.17 -5.86 0.15
N ALA A 57 6.70 -5.88 1.38
CA ALA A 57 7.77 -4.98 1.78
C ALA A 57 9.03 -5.17 0.92
N ASN A 58 9.40 -6.42 0.61
CA ASN A 58 10.54 -6.71 -0.25
C ASN A 58 10.28 -6.32 -1.71
N LEU A 59 9.06 -6.54 -2.21
CA LEU A 59 8.66 -6.12 -3.55
C LEU A 59 8.76 -4.59 -3.70
N ILE A 60 8.22 -3.83 -2.74
CA ILE A 60 8.29 -2.36 -2.76
C ILE A 60 9.74 -1.89 -2.82
N ARG A 61 10.62 -2.44 -1.98
CA ARG A 61 12.05 -2.11 -1.99
C ARG A 61 12.70 -2.42 -3.33
N GLY A 62 12.48 -3.62 -3.86
CA GLY A 62 13.03 -4.02 -5.17
C GLY A 62 12.52 -3.13 -6.32
N LEU A 63 11.23 -2.77 -6.31
CA LEU A 63 10.65 -1.83 -7.28
C LEU A 63 11.35 -0.46 -7.20
N GLN A 64 11.57 0.07 -5.99
CA GLN A 64 12.28 1.34 -5.80
C GLN A 64 13.74 1.28 -6.24
N GLU A 65 14.44 0.19 -5.91
CA GLU A 65 15.83 -0.05 -6.33
C GLU A 65 15.97 -0.11 -7.87
N MET A 66 14.92 -0.59 -8.56
CA MET A 66 14.82 -0.60 -10.03
C MET A 66 14.33 0.73 -10.62
N GLY A 67 14.14 1.77 -9.81
CA GLY A 67 13.70 3.11 -10.24
C GLY A 67 12.20 3.24 -10.48
N HIS A 68 11.39 2.24 -10.09
CA HIS A 68 9.93 2.30 -10.17
C HIS A 68 9.33 3.08 -8.99
N GLN A 69 8.07 3.46 -9.13
CA GLN A 69 7.34 4.31 -8.18
C GLN A 69 6.16 3.54 -7.58
N PRO A 70 6.39 2.73 -6.54
CA PRO A 70 5.29 2.05 -5.87
C PRO A 70 4.47 3.01 -5.02
N VAL A 71 3.17 2.79 -4.96
CA VAL A 71 2.24 3.34 -3.98
C VAL A 71 1.52 2.18 -3.29
N LEU A 72 1.47 2.19 -1.97
CA LEU A 72 0.93 1.10 -1.18
C LEU A 72 -0.49 1.44 -0.67
N LEU A 73 -1.46 0.60 -0.98
CA LEU A 73 -2.74 0.56 -0.29
C LEU A 73 -2.62 -0.40 0.89
N ALA A 74 -2.56 0.12 2.12
CA ALA A 74 -2.40 -0.69 3.34
C ALA A 74 -2.98 0.03 4.56
N SER A 75 -2.89 -0.58 5.75
CA SER A 75 -3.23 0.09 6.99
C SER A 75 -2.31 1.30 7.25
N ALA A 76 -2.85 2.37 7.82
CA ALA A 76 -2.12 3.63 8.03
C ALA A 76 -0.96 3.51 9.03
N ASP A 77 -0.93 2.44 9.84
CA ASP A 77 0.16 2.10 10.75
C ASP A 77 1.30 1.30 10.11
N SER A 78 1.28 1.18 8.77
CA SER A 78 2.41 0.73 7.95
C SER A 78 3.52 1.78 7.94
N THR A 79 4.78 1.35 7.90
CA THR A 79 5.96 2.22 8.04
C THR A 79 6.97 2.04 6.92
N ILE A 80 6.60 1.35 5.83
CA ILE A 80 7.45 1.21 4.65
C ILE A 80 7.66 2.57 3.98
N ASP A 81 8.86 2.81 3.45
CA ASP A 81 9.24 4.08 2.84
C ASP A 81 8.69 4.20 1.41
N CYS A 82 7.37 4.35 1.27
CA CYS A 82 6.71 4.68 0.01
C CYS A 82 5.41 5.44 0.30
N PRO A 83 4.81 6.13 -0.69
CA PRO A 83 3.48 6.71 -0.53
C PRO A 83 2.45 5.67 -0.09
N ILE A 84 1.70 5.95 0.98
CA ILE A 84 0.65 5.06 1.50
C ILE A 84 -0.71 5.71 1.30
N ILE A 85 -1.61 4.97 0.65
CA ILE A 85 -3.04 5.26 0.61
C ILE A 85 -3.69 4.41 1.71
N PRO A 86 -4.09 5.00 2.85
CA PRO A 86 -4.58 4.23 3.98
C PRO A 86 -5.92 3.56 3.65
N ILE A 87 -6.09 2.26 3.93
CA ILE A 87 -7.36 1.53 3.77
C ILE A 87 -8.12 1.37 5.09
N THR A 88 -7.40 1.50 6.21
CA THR A 88 -7.89 1.49 7.60
C THR A 88 -6.86 2.24 8.47
N ASP A 89 -7.28 2.83 9.59
CA ASP A 89 -6.38 3.58 10.47
C ASP A 89 -5.33 2.69 11.15
N LYS A 90 -5.72 1.45 11.47
CA LYS A 90 -4.83 0.40 12.01
C LYS A 90 -5.18 -0.95 11.42
N ALA A 91 -4.18 -1.82 11.32
CA ALA A 91 -4.36 -3.22 10.98
C ALA A 91 -5.34 -3.89 11.94
N ILE A 92 -6.22 -4.73 11.41
CA ILE A 92 -7.34 -5.30 12.18
C ILE A 92 -6.95 -6.57 12.95
N TYR A 93 -5.86 -7.23 12.56
CA TYR A 93 -5.36 -8.51 13.09
C TYR A 93 -6.39 -9.64 13.14
N PHE A 94 -5.93 -10.89 13.02
CA PHE A 94 -6.84 -12.03 13.13
C PHE A 94 -7.38 -12.15 14.57
N PRO A 95 -8.67 -12.42 14.79
CA PRO A 95 -9.26 -12.47 16.12
C PRO A 95 -8.70 -13.65 16.94
N LYS A 96 -8.49 -13.42 18.24
CA LYS A 96 -8.05 -14.49 19.16
C LYS A 96 -9.15 -15.48 19.51
N HIS A 97 -10.41 -15.05 19.47
CA HIS A 97 -11.56 -15.88 19.85
C HIS A 97 -12.55 -16.03 18.69
N LYS A 98 -13.09 -17.24 18.52
CA LYS A 98 -14.04 -17.58 17.44
C LYS A 98 -15.31 -16.71 17.47
N LYS A 99 -15.74 -16.26 18.65
CA LYS A 99 -16.92 -15.38 18.81
C LYS A 99 -16.76 -14.03 18.12
N ASP A 100 -15.52 -13.56 17.93
CA ASP A 100 -15.22 -12.27 17.30
C ASP A 100 -15.08 -12.39 15.77
N LEU A 101 -15.06 -13.62 15.24
CA LEU A 101 -14.90 -13.91 13.81
C LEU A 101 -15.97 -13.25 12.93
N PRO A 102 -17.28 -13.24 13.28
CA PRO A 102 -18.28 -12.57 12.44
C PRO A 102 -18.04 -11.07 12.30
N ALA A 103 -17.66 -10.40 13.39
CA ALA A 103 -17.37 -8.96 13.38
C ALA A 103 -16.09 -8.66 12.59
N TYR A 104 -15.06 -9.49 12.75
CA TYR A 104 -13.82 -9.41 11.97
C TYR A 104 -14.08 -9.54 10.46
N LEU A 105 -14.85 -10.55 10.04
CA LEU A 105 -15.15 -10.78 8.63
C LEU A 105 -15.98 -9.64 8.03
N ALA A 106 -16.96 -9.11 8.77
CA ALA A 106 -17.75 -7.96 8.34
C ALA A 106 -16.85 -6.73 8.14
N ARG A 107 -15.95 -6.46 9.10
CA ARG A 107 -14.98 -5.34 9.01
C ARG A 107 -14.00 -5.53 7.86
N ALA A 108 -13.46 -6.73 7.67
CA ALA A 108 -12.56 -7.04 6.56
C ALA A 108 -13.24 -6.76 5.21
N LYS A 109 -14.47 -7.28 5.01
CA LYS A 109 -15.26 -7.07 3.80
C LYS A 109 -15.59 -5.58 3.55
N GLU A 110 -15.85 -4.81 4.60
CA GLU A 110 -16.06 -3.37 4.48
C GLU A 110 -14.78 -2.65 4.02
N ILE A 111 -13.64 -2.96 4.64
CA ILE A 111 -12.35 -2.39 4.25
C ILE A 111 -12.02 -2.75 2.82
N GLU A 112 -12.22 -4.00 2.42
CA GLU A 112 -12.06 -4.48 1.04
C GLU A 112 -12.88 -3.67 0.03
N LYS A 113 -14.18 -3.45 0.30
CA LYS A 113 -15.04 -2.62 -0.55
C LYS A 113 -14.51 -1.18 -0.66
N ASN A 114 -14.07 -0.61 0.46
CA ASN A 114 -13.52 0.74 0.50
C ASN A 114 -12.17 0.84 -0.23
N THR A 115 -11.32 -0.20 -0.14
CA THR A 115 -10.06 -0.32 -0.88
C THR A 115 -10.31 -0.29 -2.38
N ALA A 116 -11.28 -1.03 -2.89
CA ALA A 116 -11.64 -1.01 -4.30
C ALA A 116 -12.04 0.39 -4.79
N ASN A 117 -12.81 1.13 -3.98
CA ASN A 117 -13.17 2.52 -4.31
C ASN A 117 -11.97 3.46 -4.30
N LYS A 118 -11.04 3.31 -3.34
CA LYS A 118 -9.79 4.08 -3.30
C LYS A 118 -8.91 3.78 -4.50
N LEU A 119 -8.80 2.51 -4.89
CA LEU A 119 -8.04 2.07 -6.05
C LEU A 119 -8.61 2.68 -7.34
N ARG A 120 -9.95 2.64 -7.53
CA ARG A 120 -10.62 3.31 -8.67
C ARG A 120 -10.25 4.78 -8.77
N GLY A 121 -10.13 5.47 -7.63
CA GLY A 121 -9.74 6.88 -7.56
C GLY A 121 -8.31 7.17 -8.00
N VAL A 122 -7.42 6.17 -8.07
CA VAL A 122 -6.01 6.34 -8.45
C VAL A 122 -5.62 5.59 -9.72
N LEU A 123 -6.57 4.92 -10.40
CA LEU A 123 -6.30 4.17 -11.63
C LEU A 123 -5.69 5.03 -12.75
N GLY A 124 -6.02 6.31 -12.81
CA GLY A 124 -5.42 7.23 -13.78
C GLY A 124 -3.95 7.59 -13.48
N ASP A 125 -3.50 7.33 -12.26
CA ASP A 125 -2.18 7.72 -11.75
C ASP A 125 -1.19 6.55 -11.67
N VAL A 126 -1.64 5.32 -11.96
CA VAL A 126 -0.80 4.12 -11.90
C VAL A 126 -0.84 3.35 -13.21
N ASP A 127 0.25 2.64 -13.49
CA ASP A 127 0.41 1.88 -14.74
C ASP A 127 0.16 0.39 -14.51
N ILE A 128 0.46 -0.12 -13.31
CA ILE A 128 0.25 -1.52 -12.90
C ILE A 128 -0.45 -1.57 -11.55
N VAL A 129 -1.41 -2.49 -11.42
CA VAL A 129 -1.99 -2.89 -10.13
C VAL A 129 -1.46 -4.27 -9.76
N HIS A 130 -0.88 -4.39 -8.57
CA HIS A 130 -0.40 -5.64 -8.00
C HIS A 130 -1.11 -5.90 -6.67
N SER A 131 -1.96 -6.92 -6.62
CA SER A 131 -2.79 -7.23 -5.45
C SER A 131 -2.31 -8.47 -4.71
N HIS A 132 -2.24 -8.38 -3.38
CA HIS A 132 -1.96 -9.52 -2.51
C HIS A 132 -3.03 -9.65 -1.42
N GLY A 133 -3.46 -10.88 -1.16
CA GLY A 133 -4.44 -11.15 -0.10
C GLY A 133 -5.82 -10.55 -0.37
N PHE A 134 -6.07 -10.07 -1.58
CA PHE A 134 -7.32 -9.48 -2.00
C PHE A 134 -7.60 -9.82 -3.47
N ASP A 135 -8.69 -10.56 -3.70
CA ASP A 135 -9.23 -10.78 -5.04
C ASP A 135 -10.25 -9.68 -5.33
N LEU A 136 -9.90 -8.82 -6.27
CA LEU A 136 -10.74 -7.77 -6.81
C LEU A 136 -11.77 -8.38 -7.77
N LYS A 137 -12.73 -9.14 -7.24
CA LYS A 137 -13.69 -9.94 -8.02
C LYS A 137 -14.67 -9.12 -8.87
N ASP A 138 -14.90 -7.86 -8.48
CA ASP A 138 -15.84 -6.93 -9.13
C ASP A 138 -15.14 -5.64 -9.61
N PHE A 139 -13.85 -5.75 -9.96
CA PHE A 139 -13.03 -4.61 -10.41
C PHE A 139 -12.93 -4.53 -11.91
#